data_AF-A0A8C7HW01-F1
#
_entry.id   AF-A0A8C7HW01-F1
#
_cell.length_a   1.000
_cell.length_b   1.000
_cell.length_c   1.000
_cell.angle_alpha   90.00
_cell.angle_beta   90.00
_cell.angle_gamma   90.00
#
_symmetry.space_group_name_H-M   'P 1'
#
loop_
_entity.id
_entity.type
_entity.pdbx_description
1 polymer ?
#
loop_
_entity_poly.entity_id
_entity_poly.type
_entity_poly.pdbx_seq_one_letter_code
_entity_poly.pdbx_strand_id
1 'polypeptide(L)'
;MQICRDACLVFFTIWLVYLTFEVETFQGGSHMSLSGDYITQESFPAGSKVVFKCDVGYVGFAMTITCLGETWKNVTSTCRRTSCGSPGEVMNGRYDLTEGVEFGARVTAQCDKGHYIVGSKVRNCMAAGWSGRVAICEVVKCGAPPVVANGSLLYRAEESYAYREVVEYQCDRQLTLDGPRFLHCSETGEFEPNPPKCIDVTCPTPNIDKAFHVEGHIPPYKYKSFIRYECEKGYEMEGESGLTCEIDSRWSASYPTCKVSKDSNPEAENGFFSKIGDDIKGGLSKSLGGL
;
A
#
# COMPACT_ATOMS: atom_id res chain seq x y z
N MET A 1 54.81 16.60 -14.24
CA MET A 1 54.98 17.15 -15.60
C MET A 1 56.14 16.39 -16.21
N GLN A 2 55.93 15.61 -17.28
CA GLN A 2 56.91 14.62 -17.76
C GLN A 2 57.49 15.03 -19.11
N ILE A 3 58.81 15.18 -19.18
CA ILE A 3 59.52 15.83 -20.30
C ILE A 3 60.25 14.78 -21.15
N CYS A 4 59.94 14.70 -22.45
CA CYS A 4 60.73 13.92 -23.41
C CYS A 4 61.78 14.84 -24.02
N ARG A 5 63.08 14.52 -23.86
CA ARG A 5 64.17 15.32 -24.44
C ARG A 5 65.36 14.45 -24.82
N ASP A 6 65.97 14.72 -25.97
CA ASP A 6 67.20 14.06 -26.36
C ASP A 6 68.38 14.46 -25.44
N ALA A 7 69.20 13.50 -25.03
CA ALA A 7 70.27 13.71 -24.03
C ALA A 7 71.45 14.54 -24.56
N CYS A 8 71.46 14.87 -25.86
CA CYS A 8 72.54 15.58 -26.55
C CYS A 8 72.49 17.11 -26.42
N LEU A 9 72.04 17.66 -25.28
CA LEU A 9 72.30 19.06 -24.94
C LEU A 9 73.13 19.14 -23.66
N VAL A 10 74.41 18.83 -23.85
CA VAL A 10 75.49 19.27 -22.97
C VAL A 10 75.38 20.79 -22.86
N PHE A 11 74.91 21.29 -21.73
CA PHE A 11 74.99 22.71 -21.40
C PHE A 11 76.46 23.08 -21.21
N PHE A 12 77.08 23.61 -22.26
CA PHE A 12 78.19 24.54 -22.11
C PHE A 12 77.82 25.85 -22.82
N THR A 13 78.06 26.94 -22.08
CA THR A 13 78.11 28.36 -22.48
C THR A 13 76.81 29.18 -22.61
N ILE A 14 76.46 29.81 -21.47
CA ILE A 14 76.34 31.28 -21.21
C ILE A 14 75.49 32.18 -22.14
N TRP A 15 74.47 32.77 -21.50
CA TRP A 15 73.77 34.07 -21.68
C TRP A 15 72.88 34.38 -22.90
N LEU A 16 71.64 34.78 -22.54
CA LEU A 16 70.67 35.62 -23.25
C LEU A 16 70.06 35.10 -24.57
N VAL A 17 69.04 34.25 -24.45
CA VAL A 17 67.74 34.48 -25.08
C VAL A 17 66.68 33.87 -24.16
N TYR A 18 65.72 34.66 -23.68
CA TYR A 18 64.47 34.13 -23.10
C TYR A 18 63.64 33.52 -24.24
N LEU A 19 64.09 32.38 -24.77
CA LEU A 19 63.29 31.51 -25.59
C LEU A 19 62.48 30.67 -24.60
N THR A 20 61.22 31.05 -24.41
CA THR A 20 60.22 30.14 -23.84
C THR A 20 60.07 28.98 -24.83
N PHE A 21 60.94 27.97 -24.70
CA PHE A 21 60.71 26.69 -25.35
C PHE A 21 59.43 26.13 -24.72
N GLU A 22 58.36 26.04 -25.51
CA GLU A 22 57.18 25.26 -25.15
C GLU A 22 57.62 23.80 -25.07
N VAL A 23 58.05 23.38 -23.88
CA VAL A 23 58.30 21.97 -23.61
C VAL A 23 56.95 21.30 -23.62
N GLU A 24 56.66 20.48 -24.63
CA GLU A 24 55.42 19.70 -24.68
C GLU A 24 55.41 18.72 -23.51
N THR A 25 54.63 19.06 -22.50
CA THR A 25 54.44 18.23 -21.32
C THR A 25 53.42 17.17 -21.67
N PHE A 26 53.84 15.92 -21.74
CA PHE A 26 52.88 14.85 -22.02
C PHE A 26 52.18 14.42 -20.72
N GLN A 27 50.90 14.78 -20.60
CA GLN A 27 49.98 14.03 -19.76
C GLN A 27 49.55 12.82 -20.58
N GLY A 28 49.55 11.62 -19.98
CA GLY A 28 49.08 10.41 -20.64
C GLY A 28 47.67 10.56 -21.25
N GLY A 29 47.18 9.54 -21.95
CA GLY A 29 45.77 9.48 -22.31
C GLY A 29 44.87 9.70 -21.08
N SER A 30 43.61 10.11 -21.28
CA SER A 30 42.71 10.41 -20.15
C SER A 30 42.59 9.22 -19.20
N HIS A 31 42.75 9.48 -17.90
CA HIS A 31 42.77 8.48 -16.83
C HIS A 31 43.91 7.44 -16.93
N MET A 32 45.10 7.89 -17.33
CA MET A 32 46.32 7.07 -17.41
C MET A 32 47.48 7.72 -16.66
N SER A 33 48.25 6.89 -15.96
CA SER A 33 49.45 7.28 -15.23
C SER A 33 50.64 6.38 -15.59
N LEU A 34 51.86 6.91 -15.44
CA LEU A 34 53.10 6.12 -15.57
C LEU A 34 53.12 4.97 -14.56
N SER A 35 53.74 3.85 -14.93
CA SER A 35 53.86 2.66 -14.08
C SER A 35 55.33 2.26 -13.89
N GLY A 36 55.64 1.66 -12.74
CA GLY A 36 56.94 1.06 -12.45
C GLY A 36 58.01 2.10 -12.10
N ASP A 37 59.26 1.84 -12.46
CA ASP A 37 60.42 2.64 -12.07
C ASP A 37 60.45 4.05 -12.71
N TYR A 38 59.57 4.29 -13.68
CA TYR A 38 59.44 5.56 -14.39
C TYR A 38 58.63 6.63 -13.66
N ILE A 39 57.90 6.26 -12.58
CA ILE A 39 56.96 7.17 -11.88
C ILE A 39 57.66 8.39 -11.28
N THR A 40 58.88 8.21 -10.78
CA THR A 40 59.67 9.27 -10.11
C THR A 40 60.59 10.02 -11.07
N GLN A 41 60.69 9.58 -12.32
CA GLN A 41 61.49 10.27 -13.33
C GLN A 41 60.71 11.49 -13.81
N GLU A 42 61.42 12.58 -14.13
CA GLU A 42 60.82 13.81 -14.68
C GLU A 42 61.22 14.04 -16.14
N SER A 43 62.30 13.39 -16.60
CA SER A 43 62.84 13.50 -17.95
C SER A 43 63.22 12.13 -18.53
N PHE A 44 62.97 11.96 -19.83
CA PHE A 44 63.24 10.72 -20.56
C PHE A 44 64.07 10.98 -21.81
N PRO A 45 65.22 10.30 -22.00
CA PRO A 45 66.04 10.43 -23.20
C PRO A 45 65.33 9.86 -24.44
N ALA A 46 65.71 10.34 -25.63
CA ALA A 46 65.21 9.81 -26.90
C ALA A 46 65.39 8.28 -26.99
N GLY A 47 64.37 7.58 -27.49
CA GLY A 47 64.33 6.12 -27.54
C GLY A 47 63.83 5.44 -26.27
N SER A 48 63.63 6.17 -25.17
CA SER A 48 63.02 5.61 -23.94
C SER A 48 61.63 5.08 -24.21
N LYS A 49 61.33 3.89 -23.66
CA LYS A 49 60.02 3.24 -23.72
C LYS A 49 59.42 3.20 -22.32
N VAL A 50 58.36 3.96 -22.10
CA VAL A 50 57.66 4.02 -20.81
C VAL A 50 56.30 3.35 -20.94
N VAL A 51 55.82 2.78 -19.84
CA VAL A 51 54.52 2.11 -19.79
C VAL A 51 53.53 2.95 -19.00
N PHE A 52 52.39 3.26 -19.62
CA PHE A 52 51.24 3.83 -18.95
C PHE A 52 50.22 2.75 -18.61
N LYS A 53 49.64 2.85 -17.41
CA LYS A 53 48.53 2.03 -16.95
C LYS A 53 47.33 2.92 -16.64
N CYS A 54 46.14 2.34 -16.70
CA CYS A 54 44.93 3.05 -16.30
C CYS A 54 44.97 3.38 -14.81
N ASP A 55 44.40 4.54 -14.47
CA ASP A 55 44.24 4.96 -13.08
C ASP A 55 43.31 4.01 -12.33
N VAL A 56 43.39 4.03 -11.00
CA VAL A 56 42.53 3.22 -10.12
C VAL A 56 41.06 3.49 -10.45
N GLY A 57 40.29 2.42 -10.70
CA GLY A 57 38.88 2.51 -11.09
C GLY A 57 38.65 2.50 -12.61
N TYR A 58 39.71 2.52 -13.41
CA TYR A 58 39.66 2.44 -14.87
C TYR A 58 40.31 1.16 -15.38
N VAL A 59 39.83 0.66 -16.53
CA VAL A 59 40.29 -0.57 -17.17
C VAL A 59 40.61 -0.30 -18.64
N GLY A 60 41.67 -0.93 -19.14
CA GLY A 60 42.16 -0.78 -20.49
C GLY A 60 43.50 -1.48 -20.66
N PHE A 61 44.02 -1.48 -21.89
CA PHE A 61 45.33 -2.06 -22.17
C PHE A 61 46.43 -1.11 -21.70
N ALA A 62 47.45 -1.65 -21.04
CA ALA A 62 48.67 -0.90 -20.75
C ALA A 62 49.36 -0.55 -22.06
N MET A 63 49.78 0.71 -22.21
CA MET A 63 50.40 1.18 -23.44
C MET A 63 51.86 1.52 -23.22
N THR A 64 52.70 1.06 -24.15
CA THR A 64 54.11 1.45 -24.22
C THR A 64 54.25 2.61 -25.19
N ILE A 65 54.74 3.74 -24.70
CA ILE A 65 54.98 4.95 -25.49
C ILE A 65 56.48 5.17 -25.58
N THR A 66 56.93 5.56 -26.77
CA THR A 66 58.34 5.86 -27.03
C THR A 66 58.54 7.37 -27.09
N CYS A 67 59.58 7.87 -26.42
CA CYS A 67 60.07 9.24 -26.57
C CYS A 67 60.85 9.35 -27.89
N LEU A 68 60.44 10.27 -28.77
CA LEU A 68 61.03 10.47 -30.10
C LEU A 68 62.08 11.60 -30.13
N GLY A 69 62.48 12.12 -28.96
CA GLY A 69 63.51 13.15 -28.81
C GLY A 69 62.96 14.49 -28.34
N GLU A 70 61.82 14.94 -28.86
CA GLU A 70 61.13 16.16 -28.40
C GLU A 70 59.63 15.92 -28.16
N THR A 71 59.05 14.95 -28.87
CA THR A 71 57.65 14.57 -28.77
C THR A 71 57.50 13.11 -28.35
N TRP A 72 56.37 12.81 -27.73
CA TRP A 72 55.97 11.44 -27.47
C TRP A 72 55.19 10.89 -28.67
N LYS A 73 55.32 9.58 -28.93
CA LYS A 73 54.47 8.93 -29.93
C LYS A 73 52.99 9.05 -29.54
N ASN A 74 52.12 9.42 -30.49
CA ASN A 74 50.67 9.57 -30.27
C ASN A 74 50.03 8.35 -29.59
N VAL A 75 49.21 8.63 -28.57
CA VAL A 75 48.41 7.62 -27.85
C VAL A 75 47.01 7.57 -28.42
N THR A 76 46.60 6.39 -28.87
CA THR A 76 45.26 6.15 -29.44
C THR A 76 44.32 5.40 -28.52
N SER A 77 44.79 4.99 -27.33
CA SER A 77 44.00 4.20 -26.39
C SER A 77 43.40 5.08 -25.28
N THR A 78 42.15 4.78 -24.93
CA THR A 78 41.45 5.44 -23.83
C THR A 78 41.12 4.43 -22.75
N CYS A 79 41.36 4.79 -21.48
CA CYS A 79 40.90 3.97 -20.35
C CYS A 79 39.41 4.23 -20.10
N ARG A 80 38.63 3.17 -19.88
CA ARG A 80 37.20 3.27 -19.55
C ARG A 80 36.97 2.98 -18.08
N ARG A 81 35.84 3.44 -17.53
CA ARG A 81 35.47 3.12 -16.16
C ARG A 81 35.27 1.60 -15.98
N THR A 82 35.67 1.10 -14.83
CA THR A 82 35.40 -0.29 -14.43
C THR A 82 33.94 -0.43 -14.06
N SER A 83 33.29 -1.49 -14.51
CA SER A 83 31.93 -1.81 -14.07
C SER A 83 31.97 -2.64 -12.79
N CYS A 84 31.19 -2.25 -11.78
CA CYS A 84 30.99 -3.03 -10.57
C CYS A 84 29.96 -4.16 -10.76
N GLY A 85 29.28 -4.22 -11.90
CA GLY A 85 28.21 -5.19 -12.15
C GLY A 85 27.01 -4.99 -11.22
N SER A 86 26.32 -6.08 -10.89
CA SER A 86 25.14 -6.03 -10.01
C SER A 86 25.53 -5.63 -8.58
N PRO A 87 24.83 -4.66 -7.96
CA PRO A 87 25.00 -4.33 -6.54
C PRO A 87 24.44 -5.38 -5.58
N GLY A 88 23.94 -6.51 -6.08
CA GLY A 88 23.29 -7.56 -5.31
C GLY A 88 21.78 -7.33 -5.17
N GLU A 89 21.08 -8.37 -4.76
CA GLU A 89 19.62 -8.37 -4.60
C GLU A 89 19.23 -7.99 -3.17
N VAL A 90 18.35 -7.00 -3.04
CA VAL A 90 17.77 -6.60 -1.75
C VAL A 90 16.47 -7.38 -1.56
N MET A 91 16.42 -8.28 -0.57
CA MET A 91 15.18 -8.97 -0.23
C MET A 91 14.12 -7.96 0.23
N ASN A 92 12.90 -8.01 -0.32
CA ASN A 92 11.83 -7.05 -0.06
C ASN A 92 12.24 -5.59 -0.35
N GLY A 93 13.01 -5.39 -1.42
CA GLY A 93 13.41 -4.07 -1.88
C GLY A 93 14.16 -4.11 -3.20
N ARG A 94 14.75 -2.98 -3.57
CA ARG A 94 15.56 -2.83 -4.79
C ARG A 94 16.56 -1.70 -4.68
N TYR A 95 17.59 -1.73 -5.52
CA TYR A 95 18.45 -0.57 -5.75
C TYR A 95 17.92 0.31 -6.88
N ASP A 96 18.02 1.63 -6.69
CA ASP A 96 17.90 2.59 -7.77
C ASP A 96 19.21 2.63 -8.57
N LEU A 97 19.12 2.27 -9.86
CA LEU A 97 20.25 2.15 -10.78
C LEU A 97 20.32 3.30 -11.79
N THR A 98 19.62 4.41 -11.55
CA THR A 98 19.60 5.58 -12.45
C THR A 98 20.99 6.17 -12.73
N GLU A 99 21.91 6.13 -11.76
CA GLU A 99 23.31 6.58 -11.91
C GLU A 99 24.23 5.54 -12.58
N GLY A 100 23.71 4.36 -12.93
CA GLY A 100 24.44 3.26 -13.55
C GLY A 100 25.24 2.40 -12.56
N VAL A 101 26.20 1.64 -13.10
CA VAL A 101 26.97 0.63 -12.35
C VAL A 101 28.48 0.71 -12.57
N GLU A 102 28.95 1.80 -13.18
CA GLU A 102 30.36 2.05 -13.46
C GLU A 102 31.04 2.81 -12.31
N PHE A 103 32.38 2.79 -12.27
CA PHE A 103 33.18 3.44 -11.24
C PHE A 103 32.72 4.88 -10.94
N GLY A 104 32.47 5.16 -9.66
CA GLY A 104 31.91 6.42 -9.18
C GLY A 104 30.37 6.47 -9.12
N ALA A 105 29.65 5.49 -9.67
CA ALA A 105 28.20 5.42 -9.55
C ALA A 105 27.75 5.19 -8.11
N ARG A 106 26.62 5.81 -7.73
CA ARG A 106 25.98 5.64 -6.43
C ARG A 106 24.60 5.00 -6.61
N VAL A 107 24.34 3.96 -5.84
CA VAL A 107 23.02 3.31 -5.80
C VAL A 107 22.42 3.43 -4.41
N THR A 108 21.10 3.64 -4.38
CA THR A 108 20.35 3.78 -3.13
C THR A 108 19.27 2.71 -3.07
N ALA A 109 19.26 1.94 -1.98
CA ALA A 109 18.24 0.95 -1.71
C ALA A 109 16.90 1.62 -1.35
N GLN A 110 15.82 1.00 -1.81
CA GLN A 110 14.43 1.31 -1.48
C GLN A 110 13.76 0.01 -1.07
N CYS A 111 13.16 -0.03 0.12
CA CYS A 111 12.37 -1.19 0.53
C CYS A 111 10.99 -1.17 -0.11
N ASP A 112 10.41 -2.36 -0.25
CA ASP A 112 9.03 -2.53 -0.64
C ASP A 112 8.08 -2.04 0.45
N LYS A 113 6.80 -1.85 0.09
CA LYS A 113 5.79 -1.34 1.02
C LYS A 113 5.68 -2.23 2.27
N GLY A 114 5.61 -1.60 3.45
CA GLY A 114 5.57 -2.30 4.73
C GLY A 114 6.91 -2.90 5.19
N HIS A 115 8.02 -2.45 4.60
CA HIS A 115 9.37 -2.77 5.04
C HIS A 115 10.18 -1.49 5.23
N TYR A 116 11.19 -1.55 6.11
CA TYR A 116 12.07 -0.42 6.40
C TYR A 116 13.54 -0.85 6.33
N ILE A 117 14.40 0.10 5.94
CA ILE A 117 15.84 -0.18 5.78
C ILE A 117 16.50 -0.22 7.16
N VAL A 118 17.26 -1.28 7.39
CA VAL A 118 18.19 -1.40 8.53
C VAL A 118 19.62 -1.27 8.03
N GLY A 119 20.38 -0.33 8.63
CA GLY A 119 21.78 -0.09 8.28
C GLY A 119 21.96 0.84 7.06
N SER A 120 23.00 0.57 6.25
CA SER A 120 23.33 1.44 5.12
C SER A 120 22.41 1.21 3.93
N LYS A 121 21.75 2.28 3.47
CA LYS A 121 20.96 2.27 2.23
C LYS A 121 21.77 2.57 0.97
N VAL A 122 22.99 3.09 1.10
CA VAL A 122 23.78 3.58 -0.04
C VAL A 122 24.98 2.67 -0.30
N ARG A 123 25.25 2.41 -1.57
CA ARG A 123 26.50 1.76 -2.03
C ARG A 123 27.11 2.58 -3.16
N ASN A 124 28.43 2.64 -3.19
CA ASN A 124 29.21 3.33 -4.22
C ASN A 124 30.03 2.31 -5.01
N CYS A 125 30.09 2.46 -6.32
CA CYS A 125 30.94 1.64 -7.17
C CYS A 125 32.39 2.12 -7.06
N MET A 126 33.20 1.36 -6.33
CA MET A 126 34.62 1.63 -6.12
C MET A 126 35.48 0.78 -7.07
N ALA A 127 36.79 1.00 -7.09
CA ALA A 127 37.70 0.27 -7.97
C ALA A 127 37.71 -1.26 -7.73
N ALA A 128 37.41 -1.69 -6.50
CA ALA A 128 37.32 -3.09 -6.11
C ALA A 128 35.88 -3.66 -6.18
N GLY A 129 34.91 -2.88 -6.65
CA GLY A 129 33.49 -3.24 -6.65
C GLY A 129 32.63 -2.37 -5.74
N TRP A 130 31.39 -2.81 -5.50
CA TRP A 130 30.43 -2.08 -4.66
C TRP A 130 30.85 -2.02 -3.19
N SER A 131 30.87 -0.81 -2.63
CA SER A 131 31.19 -0.59 -1.21
C SER A 131 30.13 -1.18 -0.27
N GLY A 132 30.53 -1.54 0.95
CA GLY A 132 29.61 -2.01 1.98
C GLY A 132 28.95 -3.35 1.67
N ARG A 133 27.90 -3.68 2.43
CA ARG A 133 27.08 -4.89 2.24
C ARG A 133 25.78 -4.52 1.53
N VAL A 134 25.09 -5.54 1.02
CA VAL A 134 23.73 -5.37 0.50
C VAL A 134 22.82 -4.86 1.61
N ALA A 135 21.91 -3.93 1.28
CA ALA A 135 20.96 -3.35 2.22
C ALA A 135 19.97 -4.41 2.73
N ILE A 136 19.50 -4.25 3.96
CA ILE A 136 18.54 -5.16 4.60
C ILE A 136 17.22 -4.42 4.77
N CYS A 137 16.14 -5.00 4.25
CA CYS A 137 14.78 -4.52 4.45
C CYS A 137 14.06 -5.45 5.43
N GLU A 138 13.74 -4.92 6.62
CA GLU A 138 12.98 -5.64 7.62
C GLU A 138 11.50 -5.29 7.53
N VAL A 139 10.64 -6.27 7.82
CA VAL A 139 9.19 -6.07 7.79
C VAL A 139 8.76 -5.19 8.96
N VAL A 140 7.86 -4.25 8.70
CA VAL A 140 7.19 -3.46 9.74
C VAL A 140 6.34 -4.41 10.58
N LYS A 141 6.38 -4.23 11.90
CA LYS A 141 5.59 -5.00 12.84
C LYS A 141 4.76 -4.07 13.71
N CYS A 142 3.50 -4.43 13.88
CA CYS A 142 2.62 -3.86 14.88
C CYS A 142 2.86 -4.55 16.22
N GLY A 143 2.65 -3.81 17.30
CA GLY A 143 2.68 -4.35 18.66
C GLY A 143 1.41 -5.13 19.00
N ALA A 144 1.04 -5.13 20.28
CA ALA A 144 -0.21 -5.73 20.72
C ALA A 144 -1.44 -5.00 20.12
N PRO A 145 -2.49 -5.73 19.70
CA PRO A 145 -3.71 -5.13 19.17
C PRO A 145 -4.43 -4.25 20.22
N PRO A 146 -5.18 -3.22 19.78
CA PRO A 146 -5.94 -2.36 20.68
C PRO A 146 -6.93 -3.14 21.56
N VAL A 147 -7.09 -2.74 22.82
CA VAL A 147 -8.09 -3.36 23.71
C VAL A 147 -9.47 -2.76 23.43
N VAL A 148 -10.48 -3.61 23.27
CA VAL A 148 -11.90 -3.22 23.09
C VAL A 148 -12.68 -3.58 24.35
N ALA A 149 -13.39 -2.61 24.94
CA ALA A 149 -14.23 -2.86 26.11
C ALA A 149 -15.40 -3.78 25.77
N ASN A 150 -15.66 -4.77 26.65
CA ASN A 150 -16.67 -5.83 26.44
C ASN A 150 -16.51 -6.59 25.11
N GLY A 151 -15.27 -6.68 24.64
CA GLY A 151 -14.90 -7.43 23.46
C GLY A 151 -13.53 -8.07 23.64
N SER A 152 -13.23 -9.01 22.77
CA SER A 152 -11.96 -9.71 22.74
C SER A 152 -11.53 -9.96 21.32
N LEU A 153 -10.26 -10.31 21.14
CA LEU A 153 -9.85 -10.99 19.91
C LEU A 153 -10.53 -12.37 19.86
N LEU A 154 -10.85 -12.83 18.65
CA LEU A 154 -11.36 -14.19 18.39
C LEU A 154 -10.28 -15.23 18.69
N TYR A 155 -9.02 -14.91 18.42
CA TYR A 155 -7.85 -15.75 18.65
C TYR A 155 -6.94 -15.12 19.72
N ARG A 156 -5.99 -15.91 20.23
CA ARG A 156 -5.02 -15.40 21.22
C ARG A 156 -4.19 -14.27 20.60
N ALA A 157 -3.99 -13.21 21.39
CA ALA A 157 -3.08 -12.14 21.02
C ALA A 157 -1.63 -12.66 21.00
N GLU A 158 -0.88 -12.22 20.01
CA GLU A 158 0.57 -12.40 19.90
C GLU A 158 1.30 -11.12 20.32
N GLU A 159 2.61 -11.22 20.55
CA GLU A 159 3.43 -10.07 20.96
C GLU A 159 3.66 -9.07 19.81
N SER A 160 3.64 -9.54 18.56
CA SER A 160 3.85 -8.71 17.38
C SER A 160 3.18 -9.30 16.15
N TYR A 161 2.71 -8.44 15.25
CA TYR A 161 2.07 -8.82 13.99
C TYR A 161 2.81 -8.17 12.82
N ALA A 162 3.20 -8.95 11.82
CA ALA A 162 3.83 -8.44 10.61
C ALA A 162 2.85 -7.63 9.74
N TYR A 163 3.38 -6.73 8.92
CA TYR A 163 2.60 -5.94 7.96
C TYR A 163 1.60 -6.82 7.18
N ARG A 164 0.34 -6.36 7.14
CA ARG A 164 -0.85 -7.03 6.58
C ARG A 164 -1.37 -8.26 7.33
N GLU A 165 -0.75 -8.69 8.41
CA GLU A 165 -1.39 -9.67 9.28
C GLU A 165 -2.64 -9.07 9.92
N VAL A 166 -3.64 -9.93 10.15
CA VAL A 166 -4.99 -9.51 10.52
C VAL A 166 -5.35 -10.08 11.88
N VAL A 167 -6.05 -9.28 12.66
CA VAL A 167 -6.69 -9.70 13.90
C VAL A 167 -8.20 -9.51 13.76
N GLU A 168 -8.95 -10.44 14.36
CA GLU A 168 -10.40 -10.44 14.33
C GLU A 168 -10.94 -10.18 15.73
N TYR A 169 -11.91 -9.27 15.83
CA TYR A 169 -12.60 -8.95 17.08
C TYR A 169 -13.97 -9.61 17.15
N GLN A 170 -14.37 -9.91 18.38
CA GLN A 170 -15.70 -10.34 18.75
C GLN A 170 -16.14 -9.59 20.01
N CYS A 171 -17.45 -9.43 20.18
CA CYS A 171 -18.01 -8.86 21.40
C CYS A 171 -18.42 -9.96 22.38
N ASP A 172 -18.50 -9.60 23.66
CA ASP A 172 -19.08 -10.44 24.68
C ASP A 172 -20.53 -10.80 24.35
N ARG A 173 -21.03 -11.87 24.97
CA ARG A 173 -22.38 -12.40 24.68
C ARG A 173 -23.43 -11.29 24.80
N GLN A 174 -24.34 -11.27 23.83
CA GLN A 174 -25.50 -10.36 23.74
C GLN A 174 -25.16 -8.91 23.34
N LEU A 175 -23.90 -8.57 23.12
CA LEU A 175 -23.50 -7.28 22.56
C LEU A 175 -23.32 -7.37 21.03
N THR A 176 -23.47 -6.22 20.39
CA THR A 176 -23.33 -6.05 18.94
C THR A 176 -22.02 -5.34 18.64
N LEU A 177 -21.32 -5.82 17.61
CA LEU A 177 -20.09 -5.20 17.10
C LEU A 177 -20.44 -4.06 16.15
N ASP A 178 -20.12 -2.83 16.56
CA ASP A 178 -20.26 -1.61 15.78
C ASP A 178 -18.89 -1.20 15.23
N GLY A 179 -18.73 -1.26 13.91
CA GLY A 179 -17.49 -0.94 13.19
C GLY A 179 -16.78 -2.16 12.58
N PRO A 180 -15.47 -2.05 12.32
CA PRO A 180 -14.72 -3.06 11.57
C PRO A 180 -14.43 -4.29 12.44
N ARG A 181 -14.78 -5.47 11.93
CA ARG A 181 -14.48 -6.74 12.58
C ARG A 181 -13.01 -7.14 12.48
N PHE A 182 -12.35 -6.72 11.40
CA PHE A 182 -10.97 -7.09 11.06
C PHE A 182 -10.09 -5.85 11.07
N LEU A 183 -8.97 -5.95 11.75
CA LEU A 183 -7.91 -4.95 11.76
C LEU A 183 -6.66 -5.59 11.14
N HIS A 184 -5.91 -4.83 10.35
CA HIS A 184 -4.66 -5.27 9.75
C HIS A 184 -3.50 -4.42 10.25
N CYS A 185 -2.32 -5.02 10.34
CA CYS A 185 -1.11 -4.27 10.64
C CYS A 185 -0.73 -3.38 9.45
N SER A 186 -0.69 -2.06 9.66
CA SER A 186 -0.39 -1.08 8.62
C SER A 186 1.12 -0.90 8.42
N GLU A 187 1.49 -0.06 7.46
CA GLU A 187 2.89 0.27 7.19
C GLU A 187 3.52 1.21 8.24
N THR A 188 2.71 1.83 9.10
CA THR A 188 3.17 2.68 10.19
C THR A 188 3.48 1.90 11.48
N GLY A 189 3.16 0.60 11.51
CA GLY A 189 3.28 -0.23 12.70
C GLY A 189 2.10 -0.09 13.67
N GLU A 190 0.98 0.47 13.20
CA GLU A 190 -0.28 0.54 13.93
C GLU A 190 -1.37 -0.31 13.26
N PHE A 191 -2.34 -0.76 14.05
CA PHE A 191 -3.47 -1.49 13.51
C PHE A 191 -4.49 -0.55 12.88
N GLU A 192 -4.93 -0.89 11.68
CA GLU A 192 -5.91 -0.13 10.92
C GLU A 192 -7.01 -1.04 10.35
N PRO A 193 -8.24 -0.53 10.15
CA PRO A 193 -8.75 0.75 10.64
C PRO A 193 -8.86 0.78 12.19
N ASN A 194 -9.38 1.87 12.75
CA ASN A 194 -9.63 1.97 14.19
C ASN A 194 -10.51 0.80 14.70
N PRO A 195 -10.30 0.35 15.95
CA PRO A 195 -11.02 -0.81 16.50
C PRO A 195 -12.53 -0.58 16.62
N PRO A 196 -13.34 -1.65 16.56
CA PRO A 196 -14.78 -1.57 16.72
C PRO A 196 -15.17 -1.27 18.17
N LYS A 197 -16.46 -0.99 18.38
CA LYS A 197 -17.08 -0.87 19.70
C LYS A 197 -18.07 -2.02 19.91
N CYS A 198 -18.17 -2.49 21.15
CA CYS A 198 -19.20 -3.43 21.56
C CYS A 198 -20.31 -2.68 22.28
N ILE A 199 -21.49 -2.64 21.67
CA ILE A 199 -22.64 -1.89 22.16
C ILE A 199 -23.82 -2.81 22.42
N ASP A 200 -24.64 -2.49 23.42
CA ASP A 200 -25.91 -3.16 23.62
C ASP A 200 -26.98 -2.45 22.77
N VAL A 201 -27.55 -3.19 21.84
CA VAL A 201 -28.62 -2.69 20.97
C VAL A 201 -29.92 -3.33 21.41
N THR A 202 -30.87 -2.53 21.87
CA THR A 202 -32.20 -3.01 22.24
C THR A 202 -33.27 -2.03 21.78
N CYS A 203 -34.08 -2.42 20.79
CA CYS A 203 -35.17 -1.60 20.32
C CYS A 203 -36.42 -1.73 21.20
N PRO A 204 -37.19 -0.64 21.39
CA PRO A 204 -38.41 -0.64 22.19
C PRO A 204 -39.48 -1.53 21.54
N THR A 205 -40.33 -2.16 22.35
CA THR A 205 -41.46 -2.94 21.84
C THR A 205 -42.51 -2.03 21.20
N PRO A 206 -42.85 -2.22 19.90
CA PRO A 206 -43.90 -1.42 19.27
C PRO A 206 -45.26 -1.71 19.88
N ASN A 207 -46.03 -0.66 20.11
CA ASN A 207 -47.42 -0.74 20.52
C ASN A 207 -48.26 -0.03 19.45
N ILE A 208 -48.95 -0.82 18.62
CA ILE A 208 -49.74 -0.35 17.49
C ILE A 208 -51.18 -0.77 17.76
N ASP A 209 -52.07 0.20 17.94
CA ASP A 209 -53.49 -0.07 18.15
C ASP A 209 -54.12 -0.71 16.92
N LYS A 210 -55.01 -1.69 17.13
CA LYS A 210 -55.70 -2.45 16.07
C LYS A 210 -54.77 -3.18 15.10
N ALA A 211 -53.60 -3.59 15.58
CA ALA A 211 -52.67 -4.42 14.82
C ALA A 211 -52.19 -5.61 15.64
N PHE A 212 -51.79 -6.67 14.94
CA PHE A 212 -51.17 -7.86 15.54
C PHE A 212 -49.84 -8.18 14.86
N HIS A 213 -48.89 -8.70 15.65
CA HIS A 213 -47.61 -9.16 15.15
C HIS A 213 -47.82 -10.45 14.35
N VAL A 214 -47.38 -10.46 13.08
CA VAL A 214 -47.61 -11.56 12.15
C VAL A 214 -46.36 -12.37 11.84
N GLU A 215 -45.19 -11.75 11.92
CA GLU A 215 -43.94 -12.41 11.51
C GLU A 215 -42.73 -11.70 12.11
N GLY A 216 -41.69 -12.47 12.41
CA GLY A 216 -40.40 -11.95 12.84
C GLY A 216 -40.04 -12.34 14.26
N HIS A 217 -39.16 -11.56 14.86
CA HIS A 217 -38.59 -11.81 16.18
C HIS A 217 -39.58 -11.45 17.30
N ILE A 218 -39.31 -11.92 18.51
CA ILE A 218 -40.04 -11.56 19.74
C ILE A 218 -39.10 -10.81 20.70
N PRO A 219 -39.63 -9.99 21.63
CA PRO A 219 -38.80 -9.22 22.55
C PRO A 219 -37.89 -10.11 23.42
N PRO A 220 -36.69 -9.65 23.82
CA PRO A 220 -36.10 -8.35 23.52
C PRO A 220 -35.56 -8.24 22.08
N TYR A 221 -35.82 -7.10 21.41
CA TYR A 221 -35.41 -6.87 20.02
C TYR A 221 -33.98 -6.36 19.94
N LYS A 222 -33.06 -7.22 19.46
CA LYS A 222 -31.64 -6.90 19.27
C LYS A 222 -31.35 -6.40 17.85
N TYR A 223 -30.13 -5.95 17.58
CA TYR A 223 -29.70 -5.50 16.25
C TYR A 223 -30.10 -6.46 15.13
N LYS A 224 -30.62 -5.93 14.02
CA LYS A 224 -31.20 -6.65 12.88
C LYS A 224 -32.41 -7.53 13.18
N SER A 225 -32.98 -7.46 14.38
CA SER A 225 -34.30 -8.08 14.62
C SER A 225 -35.31 -7.46 13.69
N PHE A 226 -35.97 -8.29 12.89
CA PHE A 226 -37.07 -7.90 12.02
C PHE A 226 -38.39 -8.33 12.61
N ILE A 227 -39.40 -7.46 12.51
CA ILE A 227 -40.79 -7.70 12.91
C ILE A 227 -41.74 -7.16 11.84
N ARG A 228 -42.90 -7.78 11.69
CA ARG A 228 -43.96 -7.34 10.79
C ARG A 228 -45.30 -7.38 11.50
N TYR A 229 -46.10 -6.34 11.28
CA TYR A 229 -47.44 -6.19 11.80
C TYR A 229 -48.48 -6.18 10.68
N GLU A 230 -49.70 -6.55 11.02
CA GLU A 230 -50.87 -6.45 10.15
C GLU A 230 -52.03 -5.85 10.93
N CYS A 231 -52.85 -5.03 10.27
CA CYS A 231 -54.02 -4.45 10.90
C CYS A 231 -55.14 -5.50 11.06
N GLU A 232 -55.94 -5.35 12.12
CA GLU A 232 -57.14 -6.15 12.33
C GLU A 232 -58.16 -5.96 11.18
N LYS A 233 -59.06 -6.93 11.02
CA LYS A 233 -60.12 -6.86 9.98
C LYS A 233 -60.92 -5.56 10.12
N GLY A 234 -61.09 -4.85 9.01
CA GLY A 234 -61.78 -3.55 8.96
C GLY A 234 -60.84 -2.36 9.13
N TYR A 235 -59.54 -2.58 9.28
CA TYR A 235 -58.52 -1.54 9.29
C TYR A 235 -57.51 -1.73 8.16
N GLU A 236 -56.97 -0.62 7.66
CA GLU A 236 -55.95 -0.53 6.63
C GLU A 236 -54.70 0.15 7.21
N MET A 237 -53.53 -0.36 6.83
CA MET A 237 -52.25 0.09 7.37
C MET A 237 -51.74 1.35 6.66
N GLU A 238 -51.26 2.31 7.45
CA GLU A 238 -50.54 3.48 6.98
C GLU A 238 -49.12 3.47 7.57
N GLY A 239 -48.12 3.42 6.69
CA GLY A 239 -46.70 3.30 7.06
C GLY A 239 -46.09 1.96 6.63
N GLU A 240 -44.88 1.67 7.10
CA GLU A 240 -44.21 0.40 6.82
C GLU A 240 -44.72 -0.71 7.75
N SER A 241 -45.14 -1.82 7.16
CA SER A 241 -45.61 -2.98 7.91
C SER A 241 -44.49 -3.76 8.60
N GLY A 242 -43.26 -3.66 8.08
CA GLY A 242 -42.06 -4.32 8.60
C GLY A 242 -41.08 -3.30 9.20
N LEU A 243 -40.50 -3.63 10.36
CA LEU A 243 -39.51 -2.80 11.04
C LEU A 243 -38.27 -3.64 11.35
N THR A 244 -37.08 -3.05 11.13
CA THR A 244 -35.80 -3.65 11.48
C THR A 244 -35.13 -2.85 12.59
N CYS A 245 -34.62 -3.51 13.63
CA CYS A 245 -33.91 -2.85 14.72
C CYS A 245 -32.49 -2.46 14.27
N GLU A 246 -32.22 -1.16 14.24
CA GLU A 246 -30.96 -0.57 13.79
C GLU A 246 -29.92 -0.47 14.91
N ILE A 247 -28.69 -0.16 14.51
CA ILE A 247 -27.52 -0.14 15.40
C ILE A 247 -27.62 0.91 16.51
N ASP A 248 -28.42 1.97 16.31
CA ASP A 248 -28.67 3.05 17.26
C ASP A 248 -29.83 2.77 18.22
N SER A 249 -30.29 1.50 18.30
CA SER A 249 -31.44 1.06 19.11
C SER A 249 -32.77 1.71 18.70
N ARG A 250 -32.89 2.09 17.42
CA ARG A 250 -34.13 2.60 16.83
C ARG A 250 -34.63 1.66 15.74
N TRP A 251 -35.91 1.74 15.44
CA TRP A 251 -36.49 1.01 14.32
C TRP A 251 -36.21 1.73 12.99
N SER A 252 -36.07 0.97 11.91
CA SER A 252 -35.80 1.44 10.55
C SER A 252 -36.82 2.47 10.04
N ALA A 253 -38.05 2.41 10.55
CA ALA A 253 -39.11 3.37 10.29
C ALA A 253 -39.92 3.66 11.57
N SER A 254 -40.75 4.71 11.51
CA SER A 254 -41.76 4.97 12.54
C SER A 254 -42.82 3.86 12.56
N TYR A 255 -43.45 3.66 13.71
CA TYR A 255 -44.52 2.68 13.84
C TYR A 255 -45.69 2.98 12.88
N PRO A 256 -46.23 1.97 12.18
CA PRO A 256 -47.39 2.15 11.34
C PRO A 256 -48.64 2.42 12.19
N THR A 257 -49.67 2.96 11.55
CA THR A 257 -50.99 3.17 12.17
C THR A 257 -52.08 2.48 11.39
N CYS A 258 -53.08 1.94 12.06
CA CYS A 258 -54.22 1.28 11.45
C CYS A 258 -55.43 2.22 11.42
N LYS A 259 -55.92 2.57 10.23
CA LYS A 259 -57.10 3.42 10.01
C LYS A 259 -58.28 2.58 9.55
N VAL A 260 -59.52 2.97 9.87
CA VAL A 260 -60.72 2.24 9.41
C VAL A 260 -60.72 2.18 7.88
N SER A 261 -60.89 0.99 7.32
CA SER A 261 -60.94 0.78 5.88
C SER A 261 -62.18 1.47 5.30
N LYS A 262 -62.02 2.16 4.17
CA LYS A 262 -63.15 2.80 3.48
C LYS A 262 -64.16 1.78 2.95
N ASP A 263 -63.75 0.53 2.79
CA ASP A 263 -64.58 -0.57 2.31
C ASP A 263 -65.28 -1.33 3.45
N SER A 264 -64.92 -1.08 4.71
CA SER A 264 -65.69 -1.54 5.86
C SER A 264 -66.92 -0.65 6.04
N ASN A 265 -67.91 -0.82 5.16
CA ASN A 265 -69.23 -0.22 5.35
C ASN A 265 -70.04 -1.04 6.38
N PRO A 266 -70.32 -0.53 7.59
CA PRO A 266 -71.18 -1.22 8.56
C PRO A 266 -72.65 -1.34 8.10
N GLU A 267 -73.07 -0.68 7.03
CA GLU A 267 -74.45 -0.76 6.53
C GLU A 267 -74.73 -2.00 5.65
N ALA A 268 -73.70 -2.70 5.16
CA ALA A 268 -73.89 -3.84 4.27
C ALA A 268 -74.38 -5.12 4.97
N GLU A 269 -74.08 -5.31 6.27
CA GLU A 269 -74.59 -6.45 7.04
C GLU A 269 -76.04 -6.26 7.51
N ASN A 270 -76.51 -5.01 7.68
CA ASN A 270 -77.89 -4.71 8.08
C ASN A 270 -78.88 -4.66 6.90
N GLY A 271 -78.41 -4.63 5.65
CA GLY A 271 -79.26 -4.60 4.45
C GLY A 271 -79.80 -5.98 4.01
N PHE A 272 -79.28 -7.08 4.56
CA PHE A 272 -79.71 -8.44 4.18
C PHE A 272 -80.93 -8.94 4.98
N PHE A 273 -81.09 -8.48 6.23
CA PHE A 273 -82.22 -8.87 7.08
C PHE A 273 -83.52 -8.11 6.79
N SER A 274 -83.47 -6.93 6.15
CA SER A 274 -84.68 -6.17 5.81
C SER A 274 -85.42 -6.68 4.57
N LYS A 275 -84.77 -7.45 3.69
CA LYS A 275 -85.42 -8.01 2.48
C LYS A 275 -86.14 -9.34 2.69
N ILE A 276 -85.98 -10.02 3.82
CA ILE A 276 -86.66 -11.30 4.11
C ILE A 276 -88.05 -11.07 4.75
N GLY A 277 -88.34 -9.85 5.23
CA GLY A 277 -89.61 -9.52 5.91
C GLY A 277 -90.81 -9.25 4.98
N ASP A 278 -90.57 -8.93 3.71
CA ASP A 278 -91.63 -8.47 2.80
C ASP A 278 -92.18 -9.54 1.83
N ASP A 279 -91.59 -10.73 1.77
CA ASP A 279 -92.02 -11.81 0.85
C ASP A 279 -92.96 -12.87 1.47
N ILE A 280 -93.43 -12.70 2.72
CA ILE A 280 -94.31 -13.70 3.41
C ILE A 280 -95.77 -13.23 3.57
N LYS A 281 -96.16 -12.05 3.05
CA LYS A 281 -97.56 -11.59 3.10
C LYS A 281 -98.19 -11.45 1.71
N GLY A 282 -98.44 -12.58 1.05
CA GLY A 282 -99.25 -12.59 -0.16
C GLY A 282 -99.53 -13.97 -0.74
N GLY A 283 -100.60 -14.63 -0.26
CA GLY A 283 -101.32 -15.61 -1.09
C GLY A 283 -101.58 -16.98 -0.47
N LEU A 284 -102.66 -17.12 0.30
CA LEU A 284 -103.32 -18.41 0.55
C LEU A 284 -104.84 -18.22 0.68
N SER A 285 -105.57 -18.59 -0.37
CA SER A 285 -107.03 -18.86 -0.48
C SER A 285 -107.44 -18.52 -1.93
N LYS A 286 -108.04 -19.36 -2.78
CA LYS A 286 -108.72 -20.67 -2.67
C LYS A 286 -108.88 -21.18 -4.12
N SER A 287 -108.85 -22.49 -4.35
CA SER A 287 -109.95 -23.15 -5.07
C SER A 287 -109.97 -24.66 -4.76
N LEU A 288 -111.13 -25.13 -4.30
CA LEU A 288 -111.59 -26.50 -4.39
C LEU A 288 -112.58 -26.53 -5.55
N GLY A 289 -112.56 -27.57 -6.38
CA GLY A 289 -113.62 -27.82 -7.34
C GLY A 289 -113.40 -29.09 -8.16
N GLY A 290 -114.07 -30.18 -7.76
CA GLY A 290 -114.63 -31.13 -8.72
C GLY A 290 -114.23 -32.60 -8.58
N LEU A 291 -115.24 -33.36 -8.11
CA LEU A 291 -115.53 -34.80 -8.31
C LEU A 291 -114.73 -35.84 -7.52
#